data_AF-A0A1E7Z1M2-F1
#
_entry.id   AF-A0A1E7Z1M2-F1
#
_cell.length_a   1.000
_cell.length_b   1.000
_cell.length_c   1.000
_cell.angle_alpha   90.00
_cell.angle_beta   90.00
_cell.angle_gamma   90.00
#
_symmetry.space_group_name_H-M   'P 1'
#
loop_
_entity.id
_entity.type
_entity.pdbx_description
1 polymer ?
#
loop_
_entity_poly.entity_id
_entity_poly.type
_entity_poly.pdbx_seq_one_letter_code
_entity_poly.pdbx_strand_id
1 'polypeptide(L)'
;MIGVDSGWEIYVGGNGGMKVRAADLLAKVKTGAEVIEITKAFLQMYREDAQYLERTAPWVERVGMERIKAEVIDKLERRRELAERLDFAIAQEKDPWAEAISGRLDIHAAPLRRVSAGGV
;
A
#
# COMPACT_ATOMS: atom_id res chain seq x y z
N MET A 1 -3.15 2.17 -7.49
CA MET A 1 -3.90 1.20 -8.34
C MET A 1 -4.82 1.99 -9.23
N ILE A 2 -5.05 1.54 -10.46
CA ILE A 2 -5.89 2.24 -11.43
C ILE A 2 -6.96 1.26 -11.91
N GLY A 3 -8.23 1.60 -11.70
CA GLY A 3 -9.36 0.87 -12.28
C GLY A 3 -9.57 1.31 -13.72
N VAL A 4 -9.76 0.35 -14.62
CA VAL A 4 -10.03 0.56 -16.05
C VAL A 4 -11.18 -0.36 -16.48
N ASP A 5 -11.82 -0.09 -17.61
CA ASP A 5 -12.96 -0.91 -18.09
C ASP A 5 -12.62 -2.40 -18.21
N SER A 6 -11.34 -2.71 -18.46
CA SER A 6 -10.85 -4.07 -18.60
C SER A 6 -10.41 -4.74 -17.29
N GLY A 7 -10.52 -4.06 -16.14
CA GLY A 7 -10.09 -4.55 -14.83
C GLY A 7 -9.24 -3.55 -14.06
N TRP A 8 -8.05 -3.96 -13.64
CA TRP A 8 -7.18 -3.18 -12.75
C TRP A 8 -5.73 -3.22 -13.19
N GLU A 9 -5.03 -2.10 -13.00
CA GLU A 9 -3.58 -2.00 -13.12
C GLU A 9 -2.94 -1.71 -11.75
N ILE A 10 -1.92 -2.48 -11.42
CA ILE A 10 -1.20 -2.42 -10.15
C ILE A 10 0.16 -1.80 -10.40
N TYR A 11 0.41 -0.64 -9.79
CA TYR A 11 1.66 0.12 -9.91
C TYR A 11 2.38 0.21 -8.57
N VAL A 12 3.72 0.11 -8.57
CA VAL A 12 4.56 0.06 -7.36
C VAL A 12 5.82 0.93 -7.47
N GLY A 13 6.40 1.29 -6.32
CA GLY A 13 7.69 1.98 -6.27
C GLY A 13 7.68 3.47 -6.66
N GLY A 14 6.52 4.13 -6.78
CA GLY A 14 6.47 5.57 -7.06
C GLY A 14 6.94 6.44 -5.89
N ASN A 15 7.49 7.62 -6.18
CA ASN A 15 7.85 8.63 -5.19
C ASN A 15 7.54 10.05 -5.68
N GLY A 16 6.76 10.80 -4.90
CA GLY A 16 6.47 12.22 -5.13
C GLY A 16 7.32 13.18 -4.28
N GLY A 17 8.36 12.70 -3.61
CA GLY A 17 9.24 13.51 -2.75
C GLY A 17 10.39 14.18 -3.50
N MET A 18 11.50 14.43 -2.79
CA MET A 18 12.69 15.12 -3.32
C MET A 18 13.24 14.49 -4.61
N LYS A 19 13.33 13.16 -4.67
CA LYS A 19 13.67 12.42 -5.91
C LYS A 19 12.39 11.86 -6.52
N VAL A 20 11.82 12.58 -7.48
CA VAL A 20 10.62 12.13 -8.18
C VAL A 20 10.92 10.83 -8.93
N ARG A 21 10.03 9.85 -8.80
CA ARG A 21 10.10 8.57 -9.48
C ARG A 21 8.70 8.12 -9.89
N ALA A 22 8.51 7.81 -11.18
CA ALA A 22 7.28 7.18 -11.64
C ALA A 22 7.13 5.78 -11.03
N ALA A 23 5.90 5.33 -10.81
CA ALA A 23 5.65 3.96 -10.38
C ALA A 23 5.74 3.01 -11.58
N ASP A 24 6.19 1.76 -11.35
CA ASP A 24 6.27 0.73 -12.36
C ASP A 24 5.03 -0.15 -12.37
N LEU A 25 4.59 -0.57 -13.56
CA LEU A 25 3.52 -1.54 -13.71
C LEU A 25 3.99 -2.93 -13.22
N LEU A 26 3.34 -3.42 -12.16
CA LEU A 26 3.54 -4.75 -11.62
C LEU A 26 2.68 -5.79 -12.35
N ALA A 27 1.36 -5.55 -12.43
CA ALA A 27 0.41 -6.49 -13.01
C ALA A 27 -0.87 -5.81 -13.53
N LYS A 28 -1.57 -6.51 -14.43
CA LYS A 28 -2.95 -6.21 -14.82
C LYS A 28 -3.83 -7.40 -14.47
N VAL A 29 -4.95 -7.17 -13.79
CA VAL A 29 -5.84 -8.23 -13.29
C VAL A 29 -7.31 -7.88 -13.51
N LYS A 30 -8.20 -8.87 -13.44
CA LYS A 30 -9.63 -8.67 -13.72
C LYS A 30 -10.42 -8.36 -12.47
N THR A 31 -10.01 -8.91 -11.33
CA THR A 31 -10.83 -8.92 -10.12
C THR A 31 -10.21 -8.12 -8.97
N GLY A 32 -11.06 -7.62 -8.08
CA GLY A 32 -10.63 -7.01 -6.83
C GLY A 32 -9.92 -8.00 -5.89
N ALA A 33 -10.27 -9.28 -5.96
CA ALA A 33 -9.60 -10.33 -5.19
C ALA A 33 -8.13 -10.48 -5.58
N GLU A 34 -7.83 -10.52 -6.88
CA GLU A 34 -6.45 -10.58 -7.39
C GLU A 34 -5.66 -9.32 -7.03
N VAL A 35 -6.30 -8.15 -7.10
CA VAL A 35 -5.74 -6.88 -6.63
C VAL A 35 -5.28 -7.00 -5.18
N ILE A 36 -6.15 -7.47 -4.30
CA ILE A 36 -5.86 -7.61 -2.87
C ILE A 36 -4.72 -8.61 -2.65
N GLU A 37 -4.77 -9.80 -3.26
CA GLU A 37 -3.75 -10.85 -3.10
C GLU A 37 -2.37 -10.37 -3.55
N ILE A 38 -2.26 -9.76 -4.73
CA ILE A 38 -0.98 -9.25 -5.26
C ILE A 38 -0.46 -8.10 -4.39
N THR A 39 -1.33 -7.18 -3.96
CA THR A 39 -0.92 -6.09 -3.08
C THR A 39 -0.41 -6.61 -1.74
N LYS A 40 -1.09 -7.60 -1.14
CA LYS A 40 -0.62 -8.23 0.10
C LYS A 40 0.74 -8.88 -0.08
N ALA A 41 0.92 -9.66 -1.14
CA ALA A 41 2.19 -10.31 -1.43
C ALA A 41 3.35 -9.34 -1.64
N PHE A 42 3.13 -8.26 -2.41
CA PHE A 42 4.11 -7.19 -2.60
C PHE A 42 4.48 -6.51 -1.29
N LEU A 43 3.48 -6.14 -0.47
CA LEU A 43 3.72 -5.48 0.81
C LEU A 43 4.44 -6.37 1.79
N GLN A 44 4.13 -7.67 1.85
CA GLN A 44 4.84 -8.61 2.71
C GLN A 44 6.29 -8.78 2.28
N MET A 45 6.55 -8.92 0.97
CA MET A 45 7.91 -9.00 0.45
C MET A 45 8.71 -7.75 0.80
N TYR A 46 8.10 -6.57 0.65
CA TYR A 46 8.72 -5.31 1.08
C TYR A 46 8.98 -5.27 2.59
N ARG A 47 8.02 -5.67 3.43
CA ARG A 47 8.17 -5.72 4.89
C ARG A 47 9.32 -6.64 5.34
N GLU A 48 9.55 -7.73 4.63
CA GLU A 48 10.58 -8.74 4.95
C GLU A 48 11.97 -8.38 4.39
N ASP A 49 12.05 -7.67 3.26
CA ASP A 49 13.32 -7.38 2.55
C ASP A 49 13.84 -5.94 2.73
N ALA A 50 12.97 -4.98 3.05
CA ALA A 50 13.35 -3.58 3.15
C ALA A 50 14.26 -3.29 4.35
N GLN A 51 15.19 -2.37 4.14
CA GLN A 51 16.06 -1.87 5.19
C GLN A 51 15.31 -0.84 6.07
N TYR A 52 15.82 -0.61 7.28
CA TYR A 52 15.27 0.41 8.17
C TYR A 52 15.21 1.78 7.48
N LEU A 53 14.04 2.42 7.51
CA LEU A 53 13.73 3.71 6.84
C LEU A 53 13.83 3.70 5.30
N GLU A 54 13.95 2.54 4.67
CA GLU A 54 13.94 2.43 3.21
C GLU A 54 12.51 2.53 2.68
N ARG A 55 12.20 3.56 1.90
CA ARG A 55 10.90 3.70 1.23
C ARG A 55 10.78 2.70 0.08
N THR A 56 9.56 2.39 -0.33
CA THR A 56 9.28 1.45 -1.43
C THR A 56 9.97 1.84 -2.75
N ALA A 57 10.11 3.13 -3.06
CA ALA A 57 10.79 3.59 -4.27
C ALA A 57 12.28 3.19 -4.36
N PRO A 58 13.16 3.57 -3.41
CA PRO A 58 14.54 3.10 -3.40
C PRO A 58 14.64 1.58 -3.22
N TRP A 59 13.71 0.95 -2.49
CA TRP A 59 13.65 -0.50 -2.37
C TRP A 59 13.44 -1.19 -3.74
N VAL A 60 12.47 -0.73 -4.54
CA VAL A 60 12.24 -1.26 -5.90
C VAL A 60 13.46 -1.00 -6.79
N GLU A 61 14.13 0.16 -6.68
CA GLU A 61 15.37 0.43 -7.42
C GLU A 61 16.49 -0.56 -7.04
N ARG A 62 16.63 -0.91 -5.76
CA ARG A 62 17.65 -1.85 -5.26
C ARG A 62 17.34 -3.30 -5.60
N VAL A 63 16.11 -3.75 -5.39
CA VAL A 63 15.70 -5.16 -5.55
C VAL A 63 15.48 -5.50 -7.03
N GLY A 64 14.99 -4.54 -7.82
CA GLY A 64 14.70 -4.71 -9.23
C GLY A 64 13.32 -5.34 -9.49
N MET A 65 12.65 -4.81 -10.52
CA MET A 65 11.30 -5.27 -10.91
C MET A 65 11.25 -6.72 -11.39
N GLU A 66 12.35 -7.25 -11.94
CA GLU A 66 12.44 -8.64 -12.37
C GLU A 66 12.27 -9.60 -11.19
N ARG A 67 13.06 -9.40 -10.12
CA ARG A 67 12.95 -10.22 -8.90
C ARG A 67 11.58 -10.07 -8.24
N ILE A 68 11.04 -8.85 -8.20
CA ILE A 68 9.71 -8.61 -7.63
C ILE A 68 8.64 -9.37 -8.41
N LYS A 69 8.67 -9.32 -9.76
CA LYS A 69 7.72 -10.06 -10.60
C LYS A 69 7.87 -11.58 -10.44
N ALA A 70 9.10 -12.07 -10.38
CA ALA A 70 9.35 -13.49 -10.19
C ALA A 70 8.73 -14.02 -8.87
N GLU A 71 8.84 -13.27 -7.78
CA GLU A 71 8.33 -13.68 -6.46
C GLU A 71 6.82 -13.43 -6.28
N VAL A 72 6.31 -12.32 -6.81
CA VAL A 72 4.95 -11.84 -6.55
C VAL A 72 3.97 -12.23 -7.65
N ILE A 73 4.42 -12.44 -8.88
CA ILE A 73 3.54 -12.71 -10.04
C ILE A 73 3.75 -14.12 -10.58
N ASP A 74 4.99 -14.49 -10.89
CA ASP A 74 5.26 -15.73 -11.64
C ASP A 74 5.16 -16.97 -10.74
N LYS A 75 5.50 -16.86 -9.45
CA LYS A 75 5.42 -17.93 -8.47
C LYS A 75 4.13 -17.85 -7.65
N LEU A 76 3.06 -18.50 -8.14
CA LEU A 76 1.72 -18.46 -7.51
C LEU A 76 1.71 -18.92 -6.05
N GLU A 77 2.38 -20.03 -5.71
CA GLU A 77 2.40 -20.51 -4.33
C GLU A 77 3.14 -19.54 -3.41
N ARG A 78 4.25 -18.97 -3.89
CA ARG A 78 5.01 -17.95 -3.15
C ARG A 78 4.17 -16.69 -2.89
N ARG A 79 3.41 -16.25 -3.89
CA ARG A 79 2.47 -15.13 -3.75
C ARG A 79 1.44 -15.38 -2.67
N ARG A 80 0.84 -16.58 -2.65
CA ARG A 80 -0.15 -16.97 -1.63
C ARG A 80 0.46 -16.99 -0.24
N GLU A 81 1.62 -17.63 -0.07
CA GLU A 81 2.35 -17.63 1.20
C GLU A 81 2.63 -16.22 1.73
N LEU A 82 3.08 -15.31 0.86
CA LEU A 82 3.33 -13.92 1.23
C LEU A 82 2.04 -13.22 1.65
N ALA A 83 0.94 -13.43 0.92
CA ALA A 83 -0.35 -12.83 1.25
C ALA A 83 -0.90 -13.34 2.60
N GLU A 84 -0.81 -14.64 2.86
CA GLU A 84 -1.24 -15.26 4.12
C GLU A 84 -0.40 -14.78 5.31
N ARG A 85 0.92 -14.62 5.14
CA ARG A 85 1.78 -14.05 6.20
C ARG A 85 1.41 -12.62 6.54
N LEU A 86 1.00 -11.82 5.55
CA LEU A 86 0.52 -10.46 5.83
C LEU A 86 -0.82 -10.48 6.56
N ASP A 87 -1.74 -11.37 6.17
CA ASP A 87 -3.02 -11.53 6.87
C ASP A 87 -2.82 -11.93 8.33
N PHE A 88 -1.90 -12.87 8.60
CA PHE A 88 -1.51 -13.23 9.95
C PHE A 88 -0.97 -12.03 10.74
N ALA A 89 -0.10 -11.22 10.12
CA ALA A 89 0.46 -10.03 10.77
C ALA A 89 -0.60 -8.97 11.08
N ILE A 90 -1.55 -8.75 10.18
CA ILE A 90 -2.63 -7.76 10.35
C ILE A 90 -3.69 -8.25 11.34
N ALA A 91 -3.91 -9.57 11.47
CA ALA A 91 -4.93 -10.12 12.37
C ALA A 91 -4.73 -9.75 13.84
N GLN A 92 -3.52 -9.35 14.24
CA GLN A 92 -3.21 -8.88 15.60
C GLN A 92 -3.42 -7.38 15.79
N GLU A 93 -3.68 -6.64 14.70
CA GLU A 93 -3.85 -5.19 14.75
C GLU A 93 -5.32 -4.80 14.91
N LYS A 94 -5.56 -3.78 15.72
CA LYS A 94 -6.88 -3.15 15.82
C LYS A 94 -7.02 -2.13 14.69
N ASP A 95 -8.07 -2.25 13.88
CA ASP A 95 -8.37 -1.25 12.85
C ASP A 95 -8.55 0.14 13.50
N PRO A 96 -7.65 1.10 13.21
CA PRO A 96 -7.71 2.43 13.83
C PRO A 96 -8.92 3.24 13.36
N TRP A 97 -9.56 2.87 12.25
CA TRP A 97 -10.71 3.56 11.68
C TRP A 97 -12.05 2.93 12.07
N ALA A 98 -12.06 1.75 12.70
CA ALA A 98 -13.30 1.05 13.03
C ALA A 98 -14.24 1.89 13.92
N GLU A 99 -13.69 2.66 14.86
CA GLU A 99 -14.48 3.55 15.73
C GLU A 99 -15.07 4.73 14.95
N ALA A 100 -14.30 5.32 14.04
CA ALA A 100 -14.76 6.39 13.15
C ALA A 100 -15.90 5.93 12.23
N ILE A 101 -15.72 4.77 11.59
CA ILE A 101 -16.73 4.19 10.70
C ILE A 101 -18.01 3.84 11.47
N SER A 102 -17.87 3.37 12.72
CA SER A 102 -19.03 3.08 13.58
C SER A 102 -19.76 4.33 14.10
N GLY A 103 -19.28 5.54 13.81
CA GLY A 103 -19.84 6.79 14.32
C GLY A 103 -19.52 7.06 15.80
N ARG A 104 -18.65 6.26 16.42
CA ARG A 104 -18.20 6.42 17.82
C ARG A 104 -17.05 7.41 17.97
N LEU A 105 -16.37 7.74 16.88
CA LEU A 105 -15.34 8.77 16.81
C LEU A 105 -15.71 9.77 15.71
N ASP A 106 -15.91 11.04 16.08
CA ASP A 106 -16.06 12.11 15.09
C ASP A 106 -14.68 12.48 14.52
N ILE A 107 -14.40 12.04 13.29
CA ILE A 107 -13.16 12.35 12.56
C ILE A 107 -13.20 13.70 11.86
N HIS A 108 -14.37 14.33 11.80
CA HIS A 108 -14.45 15.74 11.44
C HIS A 108 -14.01 16.50 12.67
N ALA A 109 -12.70 16.75 12.78
CA ALA A 109 -12.21 17.72 13.75
C ALA A 109 -13.06 18.99 13.59
N ALA A 110 -13.80 19.35 14.64
CA ALA A 110 -14.52 20.62 14.65
C ALA A 110 -13.53 21.69 14.18
N PRO A 111 -13.86 22.52 13.18
CA PRO A 111 -12.90 23.45 12.62
C PRO A 111 -12.24 24.21 13.76
N LEU A 112 -10.91 24.29 13.75
CA LEU A 112 -10.15 25.02 14.78
C LEU A 112 -10.85 26.36 15.02
N ARG A 113 -11.22 26.62 16.27
CA ARG A 113 -11.95 27.83 16.67
C ARG A 113 -11.25 29.02 16.02
N ARG A 114 -11.92 29.71 15.09
CA ARG A 114 -11.38 30.96 14.52
C ARG A 114 -11.19 31.92 15.68
N VAL A 115 -9.93 32.16 16.05
CA VAL A 115 -9.59 33.26 16.95
C VAL A 115 -9.87 34.52 16.13
N SER A 116 -10.84 35.33 16.54
CA SER A 116 -11.01 36.66 15.96
C SER A 116 -9.69 37.40 16.10
N ALA A 117 -9.19 37.99 15.02
CA ALA A 117 -8.05 38.91 15.08
C ALA A 117 -8.46 40.11 15.96
N GLY A 118 -8.26 39.96 17.27
CA GLY A 118 -8.44 41.01 18.25
C GLY A 118 -7.28 41.97 18.10
N GLY A 119 -7.60 43.19 17.68
CA GLY A 119 -6.63 44.26 17.49
C GLY A 119 -5.87 44.60 18.78
N VAL A 120 -4.59 44.89 18.59
CA VAL A 120 -3.86 45.96 19.26
C VAL A 120 -3.04 46.64 18.19
#